data_AF-A0A6N6S6Y5-F1
#
_entry.id   AF-A0A6N6S6Y5-F1
#
_cell.length_a   1.000
_cell.length_b   1.000
_cell.length_c   1.000
_cell.angle_alpha   90.00
_cell.angle_beta   90.00
_cell.angle_gamma   90.00
#
_symmetry.space_group_name_H-M   'P 1'
#
loop_
_entity.id
_entity.type
_entity.pdbx_description
1 polymer ?
#
loop_
_entity_poly.entity_id
_entity_poly.type
_entity_poly.pdbx_seq_one_letter_code
_entity_poly.pdbx_strand_id
1 'polypeptide(L)'
;MGGELTLELDDLLPIVEAGELLGFLTVQTGDLLLSPLGQAYAEASILARKEIIAGRVLHLPIIAWIYETLLRDDNKRVAWHYFSDKLQDDFGDLTEKLLDIAIRWGRQAELFAYNGDTSELFLES
;
A
#
# COMPACT_ATOMS: atom_id res chain seq x y z
N MET A 1 -18.54 -17.86 16.03
CA MET A 1 -17.92 -17.27 17.23
C MET A 1 -16.98 -16.19 16.72
N GLY A 2 -17.39 -14.92 16.79
CA GLY A 2 -16.49 -13.81 16.51
C GLY A 2 -15.59 -13.65 17.72
N GLY A 3 -14.28 -13.82 17.56
CA GLY A 3 -13.35 -13.48 18.62
C GLY A 3 -13.38 -11.98 18.84
N GLU A 4 -13.54 -11.53 20.09
CA GLU A 4 -13.26 -10.15 20.44
C GLU A 4 -11.78 -9.90 20.14
N LEU A 5 -11.52 -9.04 19.17
CA LEU A 5 -10.18 -8.53 18.89
C LEU A 5 -9.88 -7.47 19.96
N THR A 6 -9.17 -7.87 21.01
CA THR A 6 -8.63 -6.94 21.99
C THR A 6 -7.33 -6.37 21.43
N LEU A 7 -7.40 -5.18 20.83
CA LEU A 7 -6.22 -4.41 20.42
C LEU A 7 -6.01 -3.27 21.43
N GLU A 8 -4.76 -3.01 21.79
CA GLU A 8 -4.44 -1.81 22.57
C GLU A 8 -4.65 -0.55 21.70
N LEU A 9 -4.84 0.61 22.33
CA LEU A 9 -5.11 1.85 21.58
C LEU A 9 -3.96 2.20 20.63
N ASP A 10 -2.72 1.97 21.07
CA ASP A 10 -1.51 2.21 20.27
C ASP A 10 -1.41 1.27 19.05
N ASP A 11 -2.01 0.08 19.13
CA ASP A 11 -2.11 -0.85 17.99
C ASP A 11 -3.26 -0.50 17.04
N LEU A 12 -4.32 0.12 17.56
CA LEU A 12 -5.49 0.54 16.78
C LEU A 12 -5.24 1.79 15.95
N LEU A 13 -4.52 2.77 16.50
CA LEU A 13 -4.32 4.06 15.84
C LEU A 13 -3.72 3.93 14.42
N PRO A 14 -2.65 3.15 14.18
CA PRO A 14 -2.11 2.97 12.83
C PRO A 14 -3.10 2.32 11.85
N ILE A 15 -3.98 1.44 12.34
CA ILE A 15 -5.00 0.77 11.53
C ILE A 15 -6.08 1.78 11.12
N VAL A 16 -6.49 2.64 12.06
CA VAL A 16 -7.45 3.72 11.81
C VAL A 16 -6.88 4.73 10.81
N GLU A 17 -5.64 5.19 11.03
CA GLU A 17 -4.96 6.12 10.13
C GLU A 17 -4.81 5.54 8.71
N ALA A 18 -4.44 4.27 8.58
CA ALA A 18 -4.38 3.60 7.29
C ALA A 18 -5.77 3.45 6.65
N GLY A 19 -6.79 3.13 7.44
CA GLY A 19 -8.17 3.03 6.98
C GLY A 19 -8.71 4.37 6.47
N GLU A 20 -8.36 5.48 7.13
CA GLU A 20 -8.73 6.83 6.71
C GLU A 20 -7.94 7.27 5.47
N LEU A 21 -6.62 7.04 5.45
CA LEU A 21 -5.76 7.30 4.30
C LEU A 21 -6.24 6.58 3.02
N LEU A 22 -6.65 5.31 3.17
CA LEU A 22 -7.21 4.51 2.08
C LEU A 22 -8.71 4.77 1.86
N GLY A 23 -9.32 5.66 2.63
CA GLY A 23 -10.72 6.09 2.49
C GLY A 23 -11.76 5.02 2.77
N PHE A 24 -11.41 4.00 3.55
CA PHE A 24 -12.34 2.96 4.02
C PHE A 24 -13.17 3.41 5.21
N LEU A 25 -12.64 4.32 6.03
CA LEU A 25 -13.34 4.87 7.18
C LEU A 25 -13.11 6.37 7.30
N THR A 26 -13.89 7.00 8.17
CA THR A 26 -13.67 8.37 8.64
C THR A 26 -13.82 8.40 10.15
N VAL A 27 -13.02 9.24 10.82
CA VAL A 27 -13.13 9.47 12.26
C VAL A 27 -13.99 10.70 12.51
N GLN A 28 -15.11 10.54 13.22
CA GLN A 28 -15.98 11.64 13.62
C GLN A 28 -16.15 11.65 15.14
N THR A 29 -15.56 12.65 15.82
CA THR A 29 -15.72 12.85 17.27
C THR A 29 -15.41 11.59 18.11
N GLY A 30 -14.43 10.78 17.67
CA GLY A 30 -14.05 9.52 18.34
C GLY A 30 -14.79 8.28 17.84
N ASP A 31 -15.84 8.43 17.02
CA ASP A 31 -16.51 7.33 16.36
C ASP A 31 -15.83 6.99 15.03
N LEU A 32 -15.68 5.69 14.75
CA LEU A 32 -15.21 5.17 13.47
C LEU A 32 -16.40 4.81 12.60
N LEU A 33 -16.55 5.48 11.46
CA LEU A 33 -17.62 5.21 10.51
C LEU A 33 -17.04 4.65 9.21
N LEU A 34 -17.58 3.51 8.75
CA LEU A 34 -17.24 3.01 7.41
C LEU A 34 -17.74 3.99 6.34
N SER A 35 -16.88 4.30 5.38
CA SER A 35 -17.31 4.99 4.16
C SER A 35 -18.11 4.03 3.27
N PRO A 36 -18.81 4.53 2.23
CA PRO A 36 -19.41 3.64 1.22
C PRO A 36 -18.41 2.65 0.61
N LEU A 37 -17.13 3.06 0.45
CA LEU A 37 -16.08 2.16 -0.01
C LEU A 37 -15.70 1.13 1.05
N GLY A 38 -15.60 1.54 2.31
CA GLY A 38 -15.34 0.62 3.43
C GLY A 38 -16.41 -0.45 3.55
N GLN A 39 -17.69 -0.06 3.38
CA GLN A 39 -18.79 -1.00 3.36
C GLN A 39 -18.72 -1.95 2.16
N ALA A 40 -18.46 -1.42 0.95
CA ALA A 40 -18.25 -2.25 -0.23
C ALA A 40 -17.08 -3.24 -0.05
N TYR A 41 -15.98 -2.81 0.56
CA TYR A 41 -14.83 -3.66 0.88
C TYR A 41 -15.21 -4.76 1.89
N ALA A 42 -15.95 -4.41 2.95
CA ALA A 42 -16.39 -5.35 3.97
C ALA A 42 -17.30 -6.46 3.39
N GLU A 43 -18.16 -6.12 2.43
CA GLU A 43 -19.11 -7.04 1.80
C GLU A 43 -18.53 -7.80 0.58
N ALA A 44 -17.39 -7.34 0.04
CA ALA A 44 -16.77 -7.88 -1.16
C ALA A 44 -16.16 -9.29 -0.99
N SER A 45 -16.09 -10.02 -2.11
CA SER A 45 -15.29 -11.24 -2.23
C SER A 45 -13.79 -10.94 -2.06
N ILE A 46 -12.98 -11.97 -1.79
CA ILE A 46 -11.52 -11.79 -1.64
C ILE A 46 -10.90 -11.15 -2.89
N LEU A 47 -11.35 -11.55 -4.08
CA LEU A 47 -10.86 -10.98 -5.34
C LEU A 47 -11.25 -9.50 -5.46
N ALA A 48 -12.52 -9.16 -5.23
CA ALA A 48 -12.97 -7.77 -5.30
C ALA A 48 -12.32 -6.88 -4.23
N ARG A 49 -12.00 -7.42 -3.05
CA ARG A 49 -11.21 -6.70 -2.03
C ARG A 49 -9.81 -6.35 -2.51
N LYS A 50 -9.13 -7.25 -3.23
CA LYS A 50 -7.82 -6.97 -3.83
C LYS A 50 -7.90 -5.86 -4.87
N GLU A 51 -8.90 -5.90 -5.75
CA GLU A 51 -9.13 -4.86 -6.76
C GLU A 51 -9.40 -3.49 -6.11
N ILE A 52 -10.23 -3.46 -5.06
CA ILE A 52 -10.50 -2.25 -4.29
C ILE A 52 -9.21 -1.70 -3.66
N ILE A 53 -8.44 -2.55 -2.97
CA ILE A 53 -7.17 -2.14 -2.36
C ILE A 53 -6.22 -1.62 -3.43
N ALA A 54 -6.05 -2.33 -4.56
CA ALA A 54 -5.18 -1.92 -5.64
C ALA A 54 -5.52 -0.52 -6.17
N GLY A 55 -6.81 -0.26 -6.38
CA GLY A 55 -7.30 1.07 -6.75
C GLY A 55 -6.93 2.13 -5.72
N ARG A 56 -7.02 1.83 -4.41
CA ARG A 56 -6.68 2.79 -3.35
C ARG A 56 -5.19 3.01 -3.15
N VAL A 57 -4.39 1.95 -3.14
CA VAL A 57 -2.94 2.08 -2.90
C VAL A 57 -2.21 2.68 -4.09
N LEU A 58 -2.72 2.52 -5.31
CA LEU A 58 -2.17 3.17 -6.51
C LEU A 58 -2.29 4.70 -6.45
N HIS A 59 -3.16 5.27 -5.60
CA HIS A 59 -3.20 6.71 -5.35
C HIS A 59 -2.15 7.19 -4.35
N LEU A 60 -1.43 6.29 -3.66
CA LEU A 60 -0.36 6.69 -2.75
C LEU A 60 0.88 7.12 -3.54
N PRO A 61 1.49 8.29 -3.27
CA PRO A 61 2.52 8.88 -4.13
C PRO A 61 3.70 7.96 -4.45
N ILE A 62 4.26 7.27 -3.45
CA ILE A 62 5.41 6.36 -3.65
C ILE A 62 5.00 5.17 -4.53
N ILE A 63 3.82 4.58 -4.31
CA ILE A 63 3.35 3.42 -5.07
C ILE A 63 3.03 3.83 -6.52
N ALA A 64 2.33 4.94 -6.71
CA ALA A 64 2.05 5.51 -8.02
C ALA A 64 3.34 5.77 -8.80
N TRP A 65 4.30 6.40 -8.14
CA TRP A 65 5.59 6.71 -8.75
C TRP A 65 6.38 5.46 -9.13
N ILE A 66 6.41 4.41 -8.28
CA ILE A 66 7.03 3.14 -8.62
C ILE A 66 6.35 2.53 -9.86
N TYR A 67 5.02 2.42 -9.84
CA TYR A 67 4.25 1.83 -10.93
C TYR A 67 4.49 2.56 -12.26
N GLU A 68 4.41 3.88 -12.26
CA GLU A 68 4.65 4.73 -13.43
C GLU A 68 6.10 4.64 -13.94
N THR A 69 7.07 4.52 -13.03
CA THR A 69 8.48 4.35 -13.39
C THR A 69 8.68 3.02 -14.11
N LEU A 70 8.13 1.93 -13.57
CA LEU A 70 8.19 0.62 -14.21
C LEU A 70 7.43 0.61 -15.55
N LEU A 71 6.28 1.28 -15.63
CA LEU A 71 5.50 1.34 -16.86
C LEU A 71 6.25 2.03 -18.02
N ARG A 72 7.12 2.99 -17.69
CA ARG A 72 7.92 3.78 -18.66
C ARG A 72 9.26 3.16 -19.01
N ASP A 73 9.71 2.17 -18.25
CA ASP A 73 10.95 1.46 -18.54
C ASP A 73 10.75 0.47 -19.70
N ASP A 74 11.74 0.37 -20.60
CA ASP A 74 11.68 -0.43 -21.81
C ASP A 74 11.41 -1.92 -21.54
N ASN A 75 11.95 -2.47 -20.45
CA ASN A 75 11.75 -3.85 -20.05
C ASN A 75 10.75 -4.00 -18.88
N LYS A 76 10.23 -2.88 -18.37
CA LYS A 76 9.35 -2.77 -17.20
C LYS A 76 9.97 -3.30 -15.91
N ARG A 77 11.30 -3.21 -15.77
CA ARG A 77 12.05 -3.68 -14.61
C ARG A 77 13.07 -2.62 -14.23
N VAL A 78 13.08 -2.25 -12.95
CA VAL A 78 13.96 -1.19 -12.45
C VAL A 78 14.59 -1.65 -11.14
N ALA A 79 15.88 -1.40 -10.98
CA ALA A 79 16.63 -1.77 -9.79
C ALA A 79 16.08 -1.05 -8.55
N TRP A 80 16.02 -1.76 -7.42
CA TRP A 80 15.58 -1.21 -6.14
C TRP A 80 16.38 0.03 -5.73
N HIS A 81 17.70 0.01 -5.97
CA HIS A 81 18.58 1.12 -5.62
C HIS A 81 18.18 2.41 -6.34
N TYR A 82 17.61 2.34 -7.54
CA TYR A 82 17.14 3.53 -8.26
C TYR A 82 16.07 4.26 -7.46
N PHE A 83 15.13 3.51 -6.89
CA PHE A 83 14.07 4.08 -6.07
C PHE A 83 14.61 4.58 -4.73
N SER A 84 15.49 3.81 -4.09
CA SER A 84 16.11 4.19 -2.82
C SER A 84 16.90 5.49 -2.96
N ASP A 85 17.78 5.60 -3.95
CA ASP A 85 18.63 6.78 -4.17
C ASP A 85 17.78 8.05 -4.37
N LYS A 86 16.64 7.93 -5.05
CA LYS A 86 15.72 9.05 -5.32
C LYS A 86 14.93 9.49 -4.10
N LEU A 87 14.63 8.58 -3.19
CA LEU A 87 13.90 8.87 -1.95
C LEU A 87 14.84 9.31 -0.81
N GLN A 88 16.13 9.01 -0.92
CA GLN A 88 17.11 9.25 0.14
C GLN A 88 17.20 10.73 0.57
N ASP A 89 17.13 11.66 -0.39
CA ASP A 89 17.22 13.10 -0.14
C ASP A 89 16.04 13.62 0.69
N ASP A 90 14.85 13.05 0.51
CA ASP A 90 13.62 13.49 1.18
C ASP A 90 13.40 12.76 2.53
N PHE A 91 13.79 11.48 2.61
CA PHE A 91 13.41 10.60 3.72
C PHE A 91 14.57 10.09 4.58
N GLY A 92 15.83 10.27 4.15
CA GLY A 92 17.01 9.90 4.93
C GLY A 92 16.96 8.43 5.37
N ASP A 93 17.15 8.20 6.68
CA ASP A 93 17.17 6.85 7.26
C ASP A 93 15.82 6.10 7.18
N LEU A 94 14.73 6.80 6.84
CA LEU A 94 13.41 6.19 6.67
C LEU A 94 13.19 5.59 5.27
N THR A 95 14.07 5.88 4.32
CA THR A 95 13.92 5.50 2.90
C THR A 95 13.68 4.02 2.70
N GLU A 96 14.56 3.18 3.24
CA GLU A 96 14.47 1.72 3.10
C GLU A 96 13.15 1.19 3.67
N LYS A 97 12.78 1.65 4.87
CA LYS A 97 11.52 1.25 5.53
C LYS A 97 10.30 1.67 4.72
N LEU A 98 10.27 2.88 4.17
CA LEU A 98 9.16 3.39 3.36
C LEU A 98 9.04 2.62 2.05
N LEU A 99 10.18 2.38 1.39
CA LEU A 99 10.22 1.62 0.14
C LEU A 99 9.77 0.17 0.37
N ASP A 100 10.18 -0.47 1.47
CA ASP A 100 9.72 -1.81 1.86
C ASP A 100 8.22 -1.88 2.16
N ILE A 101 7.66 -0.83 2.77
CA ILE A 101 6.22 -0.72 2.97
C ILE A 101 5.53 -0.61 1.61
N ALA A 102 6.00 0.28 0.73
CA ALA A 102 5.44 0.47 -0.61
C ALA A 102 5.50 -0.82 -1.45
N ILE A 103 6.63 -1.54 -1.41
CA ILE A 103 6.81 -2.81 -2.12
C ILE A 103 5.86 -3.88 -1.61
N ARG A 104 5.70 -4.00 -0.28
CA ARG A 104 4.74 -4.95 0.31
C ARG A 104 3.32 -4.66 -0.13
N TRP A 105 2.89 -3.40 -0.10
CA TRP A 105 1.56 -3.01 -0.56
C TRP A 105 1.38 -3.24 -2.06
N GLY A 106 2.34 -2.83 -2.89
CA GLY A 106 2.30 -3.03 -4.34
C GLY A 106 2.19 -4.51 -4.73
N ARG A 107 2.92 -5.40 -4.06
CA ARG A 107 2.84 -6.85 -4.26
C ARG A 107 1.50 -7.45 -3.83
N GLN A 108 0.99 -7.06 -2.66
CA GLN A 108 -0.31 -7.56 -2.17
C GLN A 108 -1.47 -7.06 -3.04
N ALA A 109 -1.33 -5.87 -3.62
CA ALA A 109 -2.26 -5.27 -4.56
C ALA A 109 -2.08 -5.77 -6.01
N GLU A 110 -1.11 -6.67 -6.27
CA GLU A 110 -0.80 -7.18 -7.60
C GLU A 110 -0.48 -6.07 -8.64
N LEU A 111 0.06 -4.94 -8.18
CA LEU A 111 0.44 -3.80 -9.03
C LEU A 111 1.82 -3.99 -9.68
N PHE A 112 2.75 -4.56 -8.93
CA PHE A 112 4.11 -4.89 -9.36
C PHE A 112 4.72 -5.94 -8.43
N ALA A 113 5.75 -6.62 -8.91
CA ALA A 113 6.50 -7.63 -8.19
C ALA A 113 7.90 -7.13 -7.81
N TYR A 114 8.57 -7.88 -6.93
CA TYR A 114 9.95 -7.65 -6.52
C TYR A 114 10.71 -8.97 -6.52
N ASN A 115 11.87 -9.00 -7.18
CA ASN A 115 12.78 -10.14 -7.16
C ASN A 115 13.90 -9.86 -6.15
N GLY A 116 13.96 -10.64 -5.07
CA GLY A 116 14.99 -10.50 -4.03
C GLY A 116 16.39 -10.94 -4.47
N ASP A 117 16.50 -11.85 -5.44
CA ASP A 117 17.79 -12.33 -5.93
C ASP A 117 18.48 -11.29 -6.81
N THR A 118 17.71 -10.56 -7.62
CA THR A 118 18.22 -9.51 -8.51
C THR A 118 18.08 -8.10 -7.94
N SER A 119 17.33 -7.94 -6.84
CA SER A 119 16.99 -6.63 -6.25
C SER A 119 16.29 -5.68 -7.24
N GLU A 120 15.30 -6.20 -7.97
CA GLU A 120 14.57 -5.44 -9.00
C GLU A 120 13.06 -5.50 -8.78
N LEU A 121 12.40 -4.36 -8.99
CA LEU A 121 10.96 -4.28 -9.11
C LEU A 121 10.57 -4.46 -10.58
N PHE A 122 9.43 -5.09 -10.85
CA PHE A 122 8.97 -5.31 -12.23
C PHE A 122 7.44 -5.43 -12.34
N LEU A 123 6.90 -5.12 -13.52
CA LEU A 123 5.51 -5.43 -13.87
C LEU A 123 5.40 -6.86 -14.40
N GLU A 124 4.44 -7.63 -13.90
CA GLU A 124 4.12 -8.94 -14.48
C GLU A 124 3.44 -8.72 -15.85
N SER A 125 3.95 -9.41 -16.87
CA SER A 125 3.48 -9.35 -18.26
C SER A 125 2.34 -10.31 -18.53
#